data_AF-A0A9R0U2W5-F1
#
_entry.id   AF-A0A9R0U2W5-F1
#
_cell.length_a   1.000
_cell.length_b   1.000
_cell.length_c   1.000
_cell.angle_alpha   90.00
_cell.angle_beta   90.00
_cell.angle_gamma   90.00
#
_symmetry.space_group_name_H-M   'P 1'
#
loop_
_entity.id
_entity.type
_entity.pdbx_description
1 polymer ?
#
loop_
_entity_poly.entity_id
_entity_poly.type
_entity_poly.pdbx_seq_one_letter_code
_entity_poly.pdbx_strand_id
1 'polypeptide(L)'
;MVIVWTAFSHALPSGVPSGVPRRLFSPLPWESSSLGHWTVAKDLFSVPPVYIFAAIVPALMVAGLYFFDHSVASQLAQQQEFNLKKPSAYHYDILVLGFMVCGV
;
A
#
# COMPACT_ATOMS: atom_id res chain seq x y z
N MET A 1 -14.47 10.61 16.67
CA MET A 1 -14.11 11.92 16.07
C MET A 1 -14.36 11.99 14.57
N VAL A 2 -13.91 11.02 13.76
CA VAL A 2 -14.05 11.08 12.28
C VAL A 2 -15.49 11.34 11.83
N ILE A 3 -16.46 10.54 12.29
CA ILE A 3 -17.89 10.69 11.89
C ILE A 3 -18.45 12.05 12.28
N VAL A 4 -18.15 12.54 13.49
CA VAL A 4 -18.62 13.83 14.01
C VAL A 4 -18.09 14.98 13.16
N TRP A 5 -16.80 14.97 12.81
CA TRP A 5 -16.18 16.00 11.97
C TRP A 5 -16.64 15.92 10.52
N THR A 6 -16.85 14.72 9.99
CA THR A 6 -17.42 14.54 8.65
C THR A 6 -18.85 15.08 8.59
N ALA A 7 -19.68 14.79 9.60
CA ALA A 7 -21.04 15.31 9.69
C ALA A 7 -21.07 16.85 9.83
N PHE A 8 -20.22 17.41 10.70
CA PHE A 8 -20.08 18.86 10.84
C PHE A 8 -19.62 19.55 9.55
N SER A 9 -18.66 18.95 8.84
CA SER A 9 -18.16 19.43 7.53
C SER A 9 -19.23 19.43 6.43
N HIS A 10 -20.22 18.53 6.49
CA HIS A 10 -21.32 18.46 5.53
C HIS A 10 -22.55 19.27 5.94
N ALA A 11 -22.74 19.53 7.24
CA ALA A 11 -23.87 20.29 7.77
C ALA A 11 -23.74 21.81 7.53
N LEU A 12 -22.54 22.34 7.32
CA LEU A 12 -22.26 23.76 7.05
C LEU A 12 -21.84 23.97 5.57
N PRO A 13 -22.78 24.29 4.66
CA PRO A 13 -22.49 24.39 3.23
C PRO A 13 -21.75 25.67 2.82
N SER A 14 -21.89 26.78 3.55
CA SER A 14 -21.33 28.10 3.22
C SER A 14 -20.28 28.52 4.23
N GLY A 15 -19.00 28.27 3.93
CA GLY A 15 -17.88 28.72 4.76
C GLY A 15 -16.58 27.92 4.61
N VAL A 16 -16.58 26.82 3.87
CA VAL A 16 -15.37 26.00 3.68
C VAL A 16 -14.54 26.57 2.53
N PRO A 17 -13.26 26.94 2.76
CA PRO A 17 -12.36 27.37 1.69
C PRO A 17 -12.23 26.30 0.60
N SER A 18 -12.20 26.72 -0.66
CA SER A 18 -12.11 25.82 -1.83
C SER A 18 -10.86 24.92 -1.86
N GLY A 19 -9.86 25.20 -1.03
CA GLY A 19 -8.64 24.42 -0.91
C GLY A 19 -8.73 23.20 0.01
N VAL A 20 -9.81 23.00 0.78
CA VAL A 20 -9.95 21.86 1.68
C VAL A 20 -10.86 20.79 1.06
N PRO A 21 -10.31 19.64 0.61
CA PRO A 21 -11.12 18.57 0.05
C PRO A 21 -12.00 17.94 1.13
N ARG A 22 -13.32 17.94 0.92
CA ARG A 22 -14.31 17.34 1.84
C ARG A 22 -14.46 15.82 1.68
N ARG A 23 -13.91 15.27 0.61
CA ARG A 23 -13.96 13.84 0.28
C ARG A 23 -12.61 13.43 -0.30
N LEU A 24 -12.18 12.22 0.02
CA LEU A 24 -11.06 11.56 -0.63
C LEU A 24 -11.42 11.26 -2.09
N PHE A 25 -10.59 11.70 -3.02
CA PHE A 25 -10.68 11.24 -4.40
C PHE A 25 -10.11 9.83 -4.49
N SER A 26 -10.94 8.87 -4.87
CA SER A 26 -10.57 7.48 -5.10
C SER A 26 -11.15 7.07 -6.45
N PRO A 27 -10.31 6.87 -7.49
CA PRO A 27 -10.77 6.38 -8.78
C PRO A 27 -11.32 4.96 -8.64
N LEU A 28 -12.18 4.56 -9.58
CA LEU A 28 -12.77 3.23 -9.54
C LEU A 28 -11.71 2.17 -9.94
N PRO A 29 -11.68 0.99 -9.30
CA PRO A 29 -10.70 -0.05 -9.63
C PRO A 29 -10.72 -0.50 -11.10
N TRP A 30 -11.89 -0.37 -11.74
CA TRP A 30 -12.16 -0.78 -13.11
C TRP A 30 -11.91 0.33 -14.15
N GLU A 31 -11.48 1.51 -13.71
CA GLU A 31 -11.15 2.63 -14.59
C GLU A 31 -9.81 2.37 -15.29
N SER A 32 -9.69 2.77 -16.55
CA SER A 32 -8.51 2.51 -17.38
C SER A 32 -7.21 3.03 -16.74
N SER A 33 -7.29 4.17 -16.03
CA SER A 33 -6.18 4.73 -15.25
C SER A 33 -5.72 3.85 -14.10
N SER A 34 -6.59 3.02 -13.51
CA SER A 34 -6.24 2.08 -12.44
C SER A 34 -5.76 0.72 -12.97
N LEU A 35 -6.23 0.31 -14.16
CA LEU A 35 -5.84 -0.95 -14.80
C LEU A 35 -4.43 -0.90 -15.40
N GLY A 36 -3.94 0.28 -15.78
CA GLY A 36 -2.60 0.43 -16.37
C GLY A 36 -1.47 -0.09 -15.48
N HIS A 37 -1.62 -0.02 -14.15
CA HIS A 37 -0.61 -0.49 -13.19
C HIS A 37 -0.38 -2.02 -13.26
N TRP A 38 -1.41 -2.79 -13.64
CA TRP A 38 -1.35 -4.23 -13.83
C TRP A 38 -0.81 -4.64 -15.21
N THR A 39 -0.52 -3.69 -16.10
CA THR A 39 0.01 -3.98 -17.44
C THR A 39 1.47 -3.56 -17.63
N VAL A 40 2.08 -2.95 -16.60
CA VAL A 40 3.45 -2.41 -16.64
C VAL A 40 4.49 -3.51 -16.92
N ALA A 41 4.23 -4.76 -16.52
CA ALA A 41 5.11 -5.89 -16.82
C ALA A 41 5.33 -6.12 -18.32
N LYS A 42 4.37 -5.73 -19.18
CA LYS A 42 4.49 -5.87 -20.64
C LYS A 42 5.52 -4.90 -21.23
N ASP A 43 5.68 -3.74 -20.61
CA ASP A 43 6.60 -2.71 -21.06
C ASP A 43 8.05 -2.97 -20.64
N LEU A 44 8.29 -3.98 -19.79
CA LEU A 44 9.62 -4.36 -19.30
C LEU A 44 10.57 -4.72 -20.45
N PHE A 45 10.07 -5.38 -21.50
CA PHE A 45 10.87 -5.76 -22.67
C PHE A 45 11.25 -4.58 -23.58
N SER A 46 10.63 -3.41 -23.39
CA SER A 46 10.92 -2.20 -24.15
C SER A 46 12.07 -1.38 -23.52
N VAL A 47 12.51 -1.75 -22.31
CA VAL A 47 13.53 -1.00 -21.55
C VAL A 47 14.93 -1.59 -21.80
N PRO A 48 15.96 -0.75 -22.01
CA PRO A 48 17.33 -1.24 -22.16
C PRO A 48 17.78 -2.06 -20.92
N PRO A 49 18.46 -3.21 -21.10
CA PRO A 49 18.84 -4.09 -19.99
C PRO A 49 19.65 -3.40 -18.88
N VAL A 50 20.44 -2.38 -19.22
CA VAL A 50 21.23 -1.59 -18.27
C VAL A 50 20.35 -0.98 -17.17
N TYR A 51 19.17 -0.45 -17.52
CA TYR A 51 18.26 0.14 -16.54
C TYR A 51 17.56 -0.93 -15.68
N ILE A 52 17.32 -2.12 -16.24
CA ILE A 52 16.75 -3.26 -15.50
C ILE A 52 17.72 -3.70 -14.40
N PHE A 53 19.01 -3.82 -14.70
CA PHE A 53 20.02 -4.15 -13.69
C PHE A 53 20.23 -3.03 -12.67
N ALA A 54 20.19 -1.77 -13.10
CA ALA A 54 20.28 -0.63 -12.19
C ALA A 54 19.11 -0.58 -11.19
N ALA A 55 17.93 -1.06 -11.58
CA ALA A 55 16.74 -1.12 -10.72
C ALA A 55 16.86 -2.12 -9.55
N ILE A 56 17.85 -3.03 -9.55
CA ILE A 56 18.09 -3.96 -8.43
C ILE A 56 18.41 -3.20 -7.14
N VAL A 57 19.16 -2.10 -7.22
CA VAL A 57 19.56 -1.32 -6.04
C VAL A 57 18.36 -0.72 -5.30
N PRO A 58 17.48 0.07 -5.94
CA PRO A 58 16.28 0.56 -5.26
C PRO A 58 15.32 -0.58 -4.89
N ALA A 59 15.24 -1.67 -5.68
CA ALA A 59 14.42 -2.82 -5.33
C ALA A 59 14.87 -3.48 -4.02
N LEU A 60 16.18 -3.66 -3.80
CA LEU A 60 16.72 -4.18 -2.54
C LEU A 60 16.46 -3.25 -1.36
N MET A 61 16.56 -1.93 -1.56
CA MET A 61 16.21 -0.96 -0.51
C MET A 61 14.74 -1.07 -0.10
N VAL A 62 13.84 -1.16 -1.07
CA VAL A 62 12.40 -1.34 -0.83
C VAL A 62 12.10 -2.67 -0.17
N ALA A 63 12.70 -3.77 -0.64
CA ALA A 63 12.54 -5.09 -0.03
C ALA A 63 12.99 -5.10 1.44
N GLY A 64 14.12 -4.45 1.76
CA GLY A 64 14.59 -4.28 3.13
C GLY A 64 13.61 -3.49 4.00
N LEU A 65 13.03 -2.40 3.47
CA LEU A 65 12.05 -1.58 4.18
C LEU A 65 10.76 -2.38 4.48
N TYR A 66 10.22 -3.09 3.48
CA TYR A 66 9.05 -3.95 3.68
C TYR A 66 9.30 -5.08 4.66
N PHE A 67 10.48 -5.70 4.60
CA PHE A 67 10.88 -6.72 5.58
C PHE A 67 10.89 -6.15 7.00
N PHE A 68 11.45 -4.95 7.19
CA PHE A 68 11.51 -4.29 8.48
C PHE A 68 10.11 -3.91 8.99
N ASP A 69 9.32 -3.21 8.17
CA ASP A 69 7.99 -2.74 8.56
C ASP A 69 7.06 -3.91 8.91
N HIS A 70 7.06 -4.96 8.07
CA HIS A 70 6.30 -6.17 8.35
C HIS A 70 6.79 -6.87 9.62
N SER A 71 8.10 -7.06 9.78
CA SER A 71 8.64 -7.79 10.93
C SER A 71 8.33 -7.07 12.24
N VAL A 72 8.53 -5.75 12.28
CA VAL A 72 8.28 -4.92 13.47
C VAL A 72 6.78 -4.85 13.76
N ALA A 73 5.94 -4.59 12.76
CA ALA A 73 4.49 -4.53 12.95
C ALA A 73 3.93 -5.88 13.44
N SER A 74 4.36 -7.00 12.86
CA SER A 74 3.90 -8.32 13.27
C SER A 74 4.38 -8.70 14.67
N GLN A 75 5.60 -8.35 15.05
CA GLN A 75 6.09 -8.57 16.43
C GLN A 75 5.28 -7.77 17.47
N LEU A 76 4.92 -6.52 17.16
CA LEU A 76 4.10 -5.69 18.03
C LEU A 76 2.65 -6.17 18.10
N ALA A 77 2.10 -6.70 17.00
CA ALA A 77 0.75 -7.23 16.95
C ALA A 77 0.60 -8.60 17.63
N GLN A 78 1.69 -9.39 17.69
CA GLN A 78 1.68 -10.77 18.19
C GLN A 78 2.31 -10.93 19.58
N GLN A 79 2.26 -9.88 20.39
CA GLN A 79 2.65 -9.96 21.80
C GLN A 79 1.79 -11.00 22.54
N GLN A 80 2.40 -11.69 23.50
CA GLN A 80 1.72 -12.72 24.30
C GLN A 80 0.54 -12.14 25.10
N GLU A 81 0.57 -10.84 25.39
CA GLU A 81 -0.49 -10.09 26.09
C GLU A 81 -1.83 -10.08 25.34
N PHE A 82 -1.82 -10.22 24.01
CA PHE A 82 -3.03 -10.22 23.18
C PHE A 82 -3.71 -11.60 23.07
N ASN A 83 -3.17 -12.62 23.75
CA ASN A 83 -3.75 -13.95 23.91
C ASN A 83 -4.30 -14.58 22.61
N LEU A 84 -3.47 -14.59 21.57
CA LEU A 84 -3.84 -15.05 20.24
C LEU A 84 -4.04 -16.57 20.19
N LYS A 85 -5.14 -17.01 19.56
CA LYS A 85 -5.52 -18.44 19.45
C LYS A 85 -4.69 -19.24 18.44
N LYS A 86 -4.07 -18.57 17.46
CA LYS A 86 -3.33 -19.20 16.37
C LYS A 86 -1.83 -18.93 16.51
N PRO A 87 -0.95 -19.89 16.15
CA PRO A 87 0.48 -19.67 16.15
C PRO A 87 0.89 -18.64 15.08
N SER A 88 2.03 -18.00 15.29
CA SER A 88 2.58 -17.01 14.36
C SER A 88 3.12 -17.62 13.07
N ALA A 89 2.89 -16.97 11.93
CA ALA A 89 3.25 -17.45 10.60
C ALA A 89 4.03 -16.41 9.76
N TYR A 90 4.96 -15.68 10.38
CA TYR A 90 5.70 -14.56 9.76
C TYR A 90 6.31 -14.87 8.38
N HIS A 91 6.83 -16.08 8.18
CA HIS A 91 7.48 -16.49 6.93
C HIS A 91 6.49 -16.57 5.75
N TYR A 92 5.27 -17.05 6.01
CA TYR A 92 4.24 -17.15 4.98
C TYR A 92 3.70 -15.78 4.61
N ASP A 93 3.57 -14.89 5.60
CA ASP A 93 3.09 -13.54 5.37
C ASP A 93 4.07 -12.73 4.50
N ILE A 94 5.38 -12.87 4.75
CA ILE A 94 6.44 -12.27 3.90
C ILE A 94 6.44 -12.85 2.48
N LEU A 95 6.25 -14.17 2.33
CA LEU A 95 6.18 -14.81 1.02
C LEU A 95 4.98 -14.30 0.21
N VAL A 96 3.81 -14.19 0.84
CA VAL A 96 2.59 -13.66 0.19
C VAL A 96 2.76 -12.18 -0.15
N LEU A 97 3.37 -11.39 0.74
CA LEU A 97 3.68 -9.98 0.48
C LEU A 97 4.58 -9.83 -0.75
N GLY A 98 5.63 -10.66 -0.87
CA GLY A 98 6.51 -10.68 -2.03
C GLY A 98 5.75 -10.94 -3.35
N PHE A 99 4.80 -11.88 -3.34
CA PHE A 99 3.97 -12.15 -4.52
C PHE A 99 3.02 -11.00 -4.87
N MET A 100 2.40 -10.37 -3.87
CA MET A 100 1.46 -9.26 -4.08
C MET A 100 2.15 -7.98 -4.57
N VAL A 101 3.37 -7.69 -4.10
CA VAL A 101 4.13 -6.50 -4.52
C VAL A 101 4.66 -6.67 -5.95
N CYS A 102 4.98 -7.90 -6.38
CA CYS A 102 5.44 -8.20 -7.73
C CYS A 102 4.34 -8.14 -8.81
N GLY A 103 3.22 -7.44 -8.55
CA GLY A 103 2.07 -7.21 -9.43
C GLY A 103 2.25 -7.71 -10.86
N VAL A 104 1.57 -8.82 -11.17
CA VAL A 104 1.49 -9.37 -12.54
C VAL A 104 0.84 -8.36 -13.47
#